data_AF-A0A6B0Y3H6-F1
#
_entry.id   AF-A0A6B0Y3H6-F1
#
_cell.length_a   1.000
_cell.length_b   1.000
_cell.length_c   1.000
_cell.angle_alpha   90.00
_cell.angle_beta   90.00
_cell.angle_gamma   90.00
#
_symmetry.space_group_name_H-M   'P 1'
#
loop_
_entity.id
_entity.type
_entity.pdbx_description
1 polymer ?
#
loop_
_entity_poly.entity_id
_entity_poly.type
_entity_poly.pdbx_seq_one_letter_code
_entity_poly.pdbx_strand_id
1 'polypeptide(L)'
;GLMDRLMPTNRIVSDSRKVVYYYRPSPDRQRIVFGGRVSSTETNTSKSAVRLKRDLDRLFPELRDTRISHSWMGYVAYTFDTLANAGKRNGMHYAMGYCGSGVSVASYLGMRIGQQVLGLKDGRTAFDDIPMTTRPLYFGRPWFLPASVAWFRFMDGLNI
;
A
#
# COMPACT_ATOMS: atom_id res chain seq x y z
N GLY A 1 -3.79 -20.73 21.59
CA GLY A 1 -4.53 -19.51 21.98
C GLY A 1 -5.32 -18.96 20.80
N LEU A 2 -6.08 -17.86 20.98
CA LEU A 2 -6.93 -17.28 19.91
C LEU A 2 -6.15 -16.98 18.63
N MET A 3 -4.92 -16.44 18.74
CA MET A 3 -4.05 -16.17 17.60
C MET A 3 -3.69 -17.43 16.79
N ASP A 4 -3.48 -18.56 17.44
CA ASP A 4 -3.14 -19.83 16.75
C ASP A 4 -4.32 -20.35 15.93
N ARG A 5 -5.55 -20.07 16.36
CA ARG A 5 -6.76 -20.42 15.61
C ARG A 5 -6.95 -19.51 14.39
N LEU A 6 -6.76 -18.19 14.56
CA LEU A 6 -7.00 -17.22 13.50
C LEU A 6 -5.85 -17.17 12.47
N MET A 7 -4.60 -17.30 12.93
CA MET A 7 -3.38 -17.14 12.12
C MET A 7 -2.34 -18.22 12.47
N PRO A 8 -2.59 -19.50 12.09
CA PRO A 8 -1.78 -20.64 12.52
C PRO A 8 -0.35 -20.62 11.98
N THR A 9 -0.16 -20.16 10.75
CA THR A 9 1.11 -20.34 10.01
C THR A 9 1.97 -19.07 9.91
N ASN A 10 1.71 -18.04 10.73
CA ASN A 10 2.45 -16.76 10.68
C ASN A 10 2.51 -16.10 9.29
N ARG A 11 1.53 -16.39 8.41
CA ARG A 11 1.52 -15.87 7.04
C ARG A 11 1.03 -14.43 7.00
N ILE A 12 1.55 -13.69 6.03
CA ILE A 12 0.93 -12.46 5.56
C ILE A 12 -0.22 -12.85 4.64
N VAL A 13 -1.38 -12.25 4.87
CA VAL A 13 -2.57 -12.43 4.05
C VAL A 13 -2.90 -11.11 3.37
N SER A 14 -3.25 -11.18 2.10
CA SER A 14 -3.83 -10.10 1.31
C SER A 14 -5.06 -10.68 0.62
N ASP A 15 -6.14 -9.93 0.55
CA ASP A 15 -7.31 -10.35 -0.23
C ASP A 15 -7.14 -10.02 -1.73
N SER A 16 -8.12 -10.47 -2.53
CA SER A 16 -8.18 -10.26 -3.98
C SER A 16 -9.03 -9.05 -4.38
N ARG A 17 -9.40 -8.18 -3.42
CA ARG A 17 -10.20 -6.99 -3.68
C ARG A 17 -9.38 -5.95 -4.43
N LYS A 18 -10.04 -5.06 -5.15
CA LYS A 18 -9.41 -3.89 -5.75
C LYS A 18 -9.03 -2.87 -4.67
N VAL A 19 -9.84 -2.74 -3.61
CA VAL A 19 -9.47 -2.05 -2.38
C VAL A 19 -8.97 -3.07 -1.37
N VAL A 20 -7.70 -3.44 -1.50
CA VAL A 20 -7.07 -4.53 -0.75
C VAL A 20 -7.05 -4.28 0.75
N TYR A 21 -7.34 -5.33 1.51
CA TYR A 21 -6.95 -5.46 2.91
C TYR A 21 -5.81 -6.46 3.07
N TYR A 22 -4.87 -6.14 3.94
CA TYR A 22 -3.78 -7.01 4.30
C TYR A 22 -3.65 -7.12 5.81
N TYR A 23 -3.21 -8.28 6.27
CA TYR A 23 -3.00 -8.53 7.69
C TYR A 23 -2.01 -9.64 7.98
N ARG A 24 -1.43 -9.57 9.18
CA ARG A 24 -0.52 -10.59 9.70
C ARG A 24 -0.44 -10.51 11.23
N PRO A 25 -0.06 -11.59 11.92
CA PRO A 25 0.29 -11.49 13.33
C PRO A 25 1.59 -10.70 13.51
N SER A 26 1.73 -10.01 14.64
CA SER A 26 3.02 -9.49 15.08
C SER A 26 4.00 -10.64 15.38
N PRO A 27 5.32 -10.40 15.36
CA PRO A 27 6.31 -11.45 15.62
C PRO A 27 6.13 -12.14 16.99
N ASP A 28 5.73 -11.38 18.01
CA ASP A 28 5.42 -11.87 19.36
C ASP A 28 4.04 -12.55 19.47
N ARG A 29 3.26 -12.58 18.38
CA ARG A 29 1.89 -13.12 18.29
C ARG A 29 0.89 -12.51 19.28
N GLN A 30 1.18 -11.32 19.81
CA GLN A 30 0.30 -10.61 20.75
C GLN A 30 -0.66 -9.63 20.06
N ARG A 31 -0.40 -9.26 18.80
CA ARG A 31 -1.17 -8.24 18.06
C ARG A 31 -1.40 -8.68 16.62
N ILE A 32 -2.39 -8.08 15.98
CA ILE A 32 -2.61 -8.19 14.54
C ILE A 32 -2.27 -6.84 13.91
N VAL A 33 -1.41 -6.85 12.90
CA VAL A 33 -1.24 -5.71 12.01
C VAL A 33 -2.30 -5.86 10.93
N PHE A 34 -3.22 -4.90 10.83
CA PHE A 34 -4.29 -4.88 9.85
C PHE A 34 -4.27 -3.54 9.12
N GLY A 35 -4.30 -3.58 7.80
CA GLY A 35 -4.20 -2.38 6.98
C GLY A 35 -4.98 -2.50 5.68
N GLY A 36 -5.28 -1.34 5.09
CA GLY A 36 -6.06 -1.22 3.87
C GLY A 36 -6.54 0.22 3.66
N ARG A 37 -7.16 0.50 2.51
CA ARG A 37 -7.69 1.84 2.20
C ARG A 37 -9.15 2.00 2.64
N VAL A 38 -9.33 2.63 3.79
CA VAL A 38 -10.66 2.88 4.37
C VAL A 38 -11.22 4.28 4.12
N SER A 39 -10.48 5.16 3.45
CA SER A 39 -10.95 6.49 3.07
C SER A 39 -10.68 6.81 1.61
N SER A 40 -11.63 7.50 0.97
CA SER A 40 -11.53 8.01 -0.40
C SER A 40 -10.72 9.31 -0.48
N THR A 41 -10.51 9.96 0.66
CA THR A 41 -9.70 11.17 0.84
C THR A 41 -8.74 10.98 2.01
N GLU A 42 -7.70 11.81 2.06
CA GLU A 42 -6.86 11.91 3.26
C GLU A 42 -7.73 12.17 4.50
N THR A 43 -7.52 11.41 5.55
CA THR A 43 -8.37 11.43 6.74
C THR A 43 -7.54 11.33 8.01
N ASN A 44 -8.18 11.52 9.16
CA ASN A 44 -7.51 11.38 10.45
C ASN A 44 -7.43 9.89 10.85
N THR A 45 -6.32 9.50 11.50
CA THR A 45 -6.09 8.17 12.06
C THR A 45 -7.23 7.71 12.98
N SER A 46 -7.89 8.63 13.68
CA SER A 46 -9.05 8.31 14.53
C SER A 46 -10.24 7.75 13.74
N LYS A 47 -10.53 8.31 12.56
CA LYS A 47 -11.63 7.84 11.69
C LYS A 47 -11.25 6.56 10.95
N SER A 48 -10.02 6.48 10.45
CA SER A 48 -9.52 5.28 9.75
C SER A 48 -9.45 4.07 10.67
N ALA A 49 -8.99 4.26 11.91
CA ALA A 49 -8.88 3.19 12.90
C ALA A 49 -10.22 2.50 13.16
N VAL A 50 -11.27 3.27 13.38
CA VAL A 50 -12.63 2.74 13.64
C VAL A 50 -13.15 1.96 12.43
N ARG A 51 -12.93 2.46 11.21
CA ARG A 51 -13.35 1.77 9.98
C ARG A 51 -12.59 0.46 9.77
N LEU A 52 -11.26 0.49 9.90
CA LEU A 52 -10.41 -0.70 9.80
C LEU A 52 -10.77 -1.74 10.87
N LYS A 53 -11.04 -1.30 12.11
CA LYS A 53 -11.48 -2.20 13.18
C LYS A 53 -12.81 -2.87 12.85
N ARG A 54 -13.79 -2.12 12.33
CA ARG A 54 -15.06 -2.69 11.89
C ARG A 54 -14.87 -3.74 10.78
N ASP A 55 -13.96 -3.51 9.86
CA ASP A 55 -13.67 -4.47 8.78
C ASP A 55 -12.91 -5.70 9.31
N LEU A 56 -11.98 -5.52 10.26
CA LEU A 56 -11.34 -6.61 10.98
C LEU A 56 -12.37 -7.48 11.74
N ASP A 57 -13.34 -6.86 12.42
CA ASP A 57 -14.40 -7.55 13.17
C ASP A 57 -15.38 -8.32 12.28
N ARG A 58 -15.50 -7.91 11.01
CA ARG A 58 -16.26 -8.67 10.00
C ARG A 58 -15.52 -9.93 9.57
N LEU A 59 -14.19 -9.86 9.47
CA LEU A 59 -13.33 -11.00 9.10
C LEU A 59 -13.15 -11.97 10.27
N PHE A 60 -12.98 -11.44 11.48
CA PHE A 60 -12.74 -12.19 12.70
C PHE A 60 -13.64 -11.68 13.82
N PRO A 61 -14.90 -12.15 13.89
CA PRO A 61 -15.86 -11.73 14.91
C PRO A 61 -15.35 -11.87 16.35
N GLU A 62 -14.44 -12.80 16.61
CA GLU A 62 -13.86 -13.03 17.93
C GLU A 62 -12.90 -11.92 18.39
N LEU A 63 -12.58 -10.96 17.52
CA LEU A 63 -11.75 -9.79 17.85
C LEU A 63 -12.56 -8.55 18.22
N ARG A 64 -13.91 -8.62 18.27
CA ARG A 64 -14.78 -7.46 18.52
C ARG A 64 -14.40 -6.66 19.75
N ASP A 65 -14.10 -7.33 20.86
CA ASP A 65 -13.77 -6.67 22.14
C ASP A 65 -12.28 -6.30 22.29
N THR A 66 -11.47 -6.56 21.25
CA THR A 66 -10.04 -6.22 21.31
C THR A 66 -9.81 -4.72 21.10
N ARG A 67 -8.89 -4.15 21.89
CA ARG A 67 -8.52 -2.74 21.81
C ARG A 67 -7.65 -2.44 20.59
N ILE A 68 -7.83 -1.26 20.02
CA ILE A 68 -6.86 -0.68 19.08
C ILE A 68 -5.68 -0.16 19.90
N SER A 69 -4.50 -0.78 19.76
CA SER A 69 -3.31 -0.35 20.50
C SER A 69 -2.57 0.81 19.81
N HIS A 70 -2.58 0.84 18.48
CA HIS A 70 -1.88 1.82 17.66
C HIS A 70 -2.66 2.07 16.36
N SER A 71 -2.57 3.28 15.82
CA SER A 71 -3.11 3.64 14.51
C SER A 71 -2.20 4.67 13.86
N TRP A 72 -1.94 4.51 12.56
CA TRP A 72 -1.16 5.43 11.77
C TRP A 72 -1.76 5.55 10.37
N MET A 73 -1.32 6.57 9.65
CA MET A 73 -1.64 6.76 8.24
C MET A 73 -0.42 7.34 7.53
N GLY A 74 -0.42 7.24 6.21
CA GLY A 74 0.66 7.74 5.38
C GLY A 74 0.22 7.83 3.93
N TYR A 75 1.07 8.50 3.16
CA TYR A 75 0.85 8.72 1.74
C TYR A 75 1.49 7.62 0.92
N VAL A 76 0.75 7.10 -0.05
CA VAL A 76 1.29 6.16 -1.04
C VAL A 76 1.51 6.90 -2.34
N ALA A 77 2.77 7.02 -2.76
CA ALA A 77 3.10 7.47 -4.09
C ALA A 77 2.64 6.40 -5.09
N TYR A 78 1.61 6.73 -5.85
CA TYR A 78 0.96 5.82 -6.80
C TYR A 78 1.00 6.47 -8.17
N THR A 79 1.52 5.74 -9.16
CA THR A 79 1.67 6.21 -10.54
C THR A 79 0.48 5.76 -11.38
N PHE A 80 0.22 6.46 -12.48
CA PHE A 80 -0.93 6.17 -13.35
C PHE A 80 -0.78 4.88 -14.16
N ASP A 81 0.45 4.44 -14.39
CA ASP A 81 0.79 3.17 -15.02
C ASP A 81 0.85 2.00 -14.02
N THR A 82 0.70 2.27 -12.72
CA THR A 82 0.78 1.30 -11.62
C THR A 82 2.15 0.63 -11.45
N LEU A 83 3.20 1.24 -11.99
CA LEU A 83 4.58 0.74 -11.95
C LEU A 83 5.48 1.59 -11.05
N ALA A 84 6.44 0.94 -10.38
CA ALA A 84 7.56 1.67 -9.79
C ALA A 84 8.35 2.39 -10.89
N ASN A 85 8.88 3.56 -10.56
CA ASN A 85 9.64 4.37 -11.51
C ASN A 85 11.03 4.67 -10.94
N ALA A 86 12.07 4.43 -11.72
CA ALA A 86 13.46 4.74 -11.40
C ALA A 86 14.11 5.51 -12.56
N GLY A 87 15.18 6.24 -12.28
CA GLY A 87 16.00 6.85 -13.31
C GLY A 87 16.62 8.18 -12.89
N LYS A 88 16.90 9.04 -13.87
CA LYS A 88 17.56 10.34 -13.66
C LYS A 88 16.82 11.45 -14.39
N ARG A 89 16.55 12.56 -13.70
CA ARG A 89 15.93 13.76 -14.28
C ARG A 89 16.67 15.00 -13.81
N ASN A 90 17.11 15.85 -14.74
CA ASN A 90 17.82 17.10 -14.44
C ASN A 90 19.00 16.91 -13.47
N GLY A 91 19.78 15.83 -13.66
CA GLY A 91 20.92 15.50 -12.79
C GLY A 91 20.55 14.72 -11.52
N MET A 92 19.28 14.68 -11.11
CA MET A 92 18.82 13.99 -9.90
C MET A 92 18.39 12.57 -10.19
N HIS A 93 18.97 11.59 -9.49
CA HIS A 93 18.50 10.21 -9.53
C HIS A 93 17.27 10.04 -8.62
N TYR A 94 16.33 9.21 -9.02
CA TYR A 94 15.11 8.95 -8.27
C TYR A 94 14.71 7.48 -8.32
N ALA A 95 14.06 7.02 -7.27
CA ALA A 95 13.28 5.79 -7.22
C ALA A 95 12.01 6.07 -6.41
N MET A 96 10.84 5.95 -7.03
CA MET A 96 9.58 6.39 -6.45
C MET A 96 8.38 5.66 -7.04
N GLY A 97 7.18 5.99 -6.55
CA GLY A 97 5.95 5.50 -7.17
C GLY A 97 5.72 4.00 -6.99
N TYR A 98 6.18 3.41 -5.87
CA TYR A 98 6.17 1.96 -5.66
C TYR A 98 4.77 1.31 -5.58
N CYS A 99 3.69 2.09 -5.68
CA CYS A 99 2.31 1.60 -5.81
C CYS A 99 1.87 0.60 -4.72
N GLY A 100 2.40 0.74 -3.50
CA GLY A 100 2.10 -0.15 -2.37
C GLY A 100 3.12 -1.27 -2.13
N SER A 101 4.06 -1.49 -3.07
CA SER A 101 5.12 -2.50 -2.98
C SER A 101 6.47 -1.93 -2.49
N GLY A 102 6.44 -0.78 -1.81
CA GLY A 102 7.64 -0.03 -1.46
C GLY A 102 8.62 -0.79 -0.56
N VAL A 103 8.13 -1.58 0.41
CA VAL A 103 9.00 -2.29 1.36
C VAL A 103 9.94 -3.26 0.64
N SER A 104 9.44 -4.02 -0.33
CA SER A 104 10.24 -4.96 -1.10
C SER A 104 11.03 -4.26 -2.21
N VAL A 105 10.38 -3.38 -2.97
CA VAL A 105 10.95 -2.79 -4.19
C VAL A 105 11.96 -1.68 -3.89
N ALA A 106 11.78 -0.90 -2.80
CA ALA A 106 12.67 0.23 -2.51
C ALA A 106 14.09 -0.20 -2.14
N SER A 107 14.28 -1.34 -1.47
CA SER A 107 15.63 -1.84 -1.16
C SER A 107 16.39 -2.22 -2.43
N TYR A 108 15.70 -2.89 -3.37
CA TYR A 108 16.25 -3.24 -4.67
C TYR A 108 16.57 -1.98 -5.49
N LEU A 109 15.60 -1.08 -5.67
CA LEU A 109 15.80 0.13 -6.47
C LEU A 109 16.79 1.10 -5.83
N GLY A 110 16.87 1.17 -4.50
CA GLY A 110 17.87 1.96 -3.79
C GLY A 110 19.30 1.49 -4.12
N MET A 111 19.54 0.18 -4.11
CA MET A 111 20.84 -0.38 -4.53
C MET A 111 21.14 -0.05 -5.99
N ARG A 112 20.16 -0.25 -6.89
CA ARG A 112 20.31 0.01 -8.32
C ARG A 112 20.60 1.48 -8.62
N ILE A 113 19.90 2.40 -7.97
CA ILE A 113 20.19 3.85 -8.07
C ILE A 113 21.59 4.17 -7.53
N GLY A 114 22.03 3.56 -6.43
CA GLY A 114 23.41 3.72 -5.95
C GLY A 114 24.44 3.30 -6.99
N GLN A 115 24.21 2.19 -7.69
CA GLN A 115 25.06 1.73 -8.79
C GLN A 115 25.02 2.70 -9.99
N GLN A 116 23.86 3.28 -10.32
CA GLN A 116 23.75 4.31 -11.37
C GLN A 116 24.55 5.57 -11.03
N VAL A 117 24.50 6.03 -9.78
CA VAL A 117 25.29 7.18 -9.29
C VAL A 117 26.79 6.94 -9.47
N LEU A 118 27.25 5.70 -9.25
CA LEU A 118 28.64 5.29 -9.46
C LEU A 118 29.02 5.02 -10.92
N GLY A 119 28.08 5.14 -11.87
CA GLY A 119 28.32 4.84 -13.29
C GLY A 119 28.44 3.35 -13.61
N LEU A 120 27.97 2.47 -12.71
CA LEU A 120 28.01 1.02 -12.89
C LEU A 120 26.83 0.55 -13.77
N LYS A 121 27.12 -0.32 -14.73
CA LYS A 121 26.12 -0.89 -15.65
C LYS A 121 25.04 -1.69 -14.92
N ASP A 122 25.39 -2.30 -13.79
CA ASP A 122 24.47 -3.09 -12.94
C ASP A 122 23.32 -2.26 -12.37
N GLY A 123 23.43 -0.93 -12.37
CA GLY A 123 22.37 -0.05 -11.90
C GLY A 123 21.16 0.01 -12.82
N ARG A 124 21.25 -0.49 -14.06
CA ARG A 124 20.13 -0.45 -15.01
C ARG A 124 19.09 -1.55 -14.72
N THR A 125 17.82 -1.21 -14.86
CA THR A 125 16.66 -2.03 -14.51
C THR A 125 15.54 -1.87 -15.54
N ALA A 126 14.52 -2.72 -15.44
CA ALA A 126 13.29 -2.56 -16.22
C ALA A 126 12.40 -1.39 -15.75
N PHE A 127 12.74 -0.75 -14.62
CA PHE A 127 12.01 0.40 -14.08
C PHE A 127 12.59 1.74 -14.53
N ASP A 128 13.70 1.72 -15.26
CA ASP A 128 14.33 2.92 -15.81
C ASP A 128 13.59 3.41 -17.04
N ASP A 129 13.58 4.74 -17.21
CA ASP A 129 13.06 5.43 -18.39
C ASP A 129 11.58 5.14 -18.70
N ILE A 130 10.82 4.64 -17.73
CA ILE A 130 9.36 4.51 -17.84
C ILE A 130 8.77 5.93 -17.90
N PRO A 131 7.98 6.26 -18.95
CA PRO A 131 7.37 7.58 -19.04
C PRO A 131 6.39 7.83 -17.89
N MET A 132 6.69 8.84 -17.07
CA MET A 132 5.77 9.31 -16.03
C MET A 132 4.53 9.93 -16.66
N THR A 133 3.52 9.09 -16.86
CA THR A 133 2.25 9.48 -17.45
C THR A 133 1.47 10.35 -16.46
N THR A 134 0.76 11.37 -16.95
CA THR A 134 -0.18 12.17 -16.16
C THR A 134 -1.60 12.07 -16.75
N ARG A 135 -2.56 12.73 -16.12
CA ARG A 135 -3.93 12.87 -16.62
C ARG A 135 -4.28 14.34 -16.85
N PRO A 136 -5.21 14.64 -17.77
CA PRO A 136 -5.74 15.99 -17.91
C PRO A 136 -6.19 16.54 -16.56
N LEU A 137 -5.87 17.82 -16.31
CA LEU A 137 -6.23 18.54 -15.08
C LEU A 137 -5.62 17.97 -13.78
N TYR A 138 -4.61 17.09 -13.86
CA TYR A 138 -3.88 16.60 -12.68
C TYR A 138 -2.66 17.47 -12.39
N PHE A 139 -2.76 18.27 -11.32
CA PHE A 139 -1.68 19.13 -10.81
C PHE A 139 -1.25 18.71 -9.39
N GLY A 140 -1.21 17.40 -9.13
CA GLY A 140 -0.87 16.83 -7.82
C GLY A 140 -2.07 16.60 -6.89
N ARG A 141 -3.25 17.16 -7.22
CA ARG A 141 -4.52 16.83 -6.54
C ARG A 141 -5.27 15.78 -7.36
N PRO A 142 -5.48 14.56 -6.85
CA PRO A 142 -6.08 13.48 -7.62
C PRO A 142 -7.62 13.60 -7.62
N TRP A 143 -8.16 14.51 -8.45
CA TRP A 143 -9.59 14.80 -8.55
C TRP A 143 -10.46 13.57 -8.86
N PHE A 144 -9.90 12.58 -9.57
CA PHE A 144 -10.58 11.33 -9.95
C PHE A 144 -10.60 10.28 -8.83
N LEU A 145 -9.69 10.38 -7.85
CA LEU A 145 -9.45 9.31 -6.87
C LEU A 145 -10.70 8.95 -6.05
N PRO A 146 -11.52 9.91 -5.56
CA PRO A 146 -12.73 9.55 -4.83
C PRO A 146 -13.71 8.71 -5.66
N ALA A 147 -13.88 9.05 -6.95
CA ALA A 147 -14.74 8.33 -7.87
C ALA A 147 -14.18 6.93 -8.18
N SER A 148 -12.87 6.83 -8.46
CA SER A 148 -12.22 5.53 -8.71
C SER A 148 -12.33 4.60 -7.50
N VAL A 149 -12.12 5.10 -6.28
CA VAL A 149 -12.25 4.31 -5.05
C VAL A 149 -13.70 3.88 -4.82
N ALA A 150 -14.68 4.75 -5.07
CA ALA A 150 -16.09 4.39 -4.96
C ALA A 150 -16.48 3.28 -5.95
N TRP A 151 -16.03 3.39 -7.21
CA TRP A 151 -16.23 2.38 -8.23
C TRP A 151 -15.59 1.03 -7.85
N PHE A 152 -14.35 1.05 -7.34
CA PHE A 152 -13.68 -0.17 -6.88
C PHE A 152 -14.40 -0.82 -5.72
N ARG A 153 -14.90 -0.05 -4.74
CA ARG A 153 -15.70 -0.59 -3.63
C ARG A 153 -17.02 -1.19 -4.09
N PHE A 154 -17.65 -0.59 -5.09
CA PHE A 154 -18.86 -1.14 -5.69
C PHE A 154 -18.59 -2.50 -6.34
N MET A 155 -17.55 -2.57 -7.17
CA MET A 155 -17.12 -3.83 -7.79
C MET A 155 -16.72 -4.89 -6.75
N ASP A 156 -15.98 -4.51 -5.70
CA ASP A 156 -15.63 -5.40 -4.59
C ASP A 156 -16.88 -5.93 -3.85
N GLY A 157 -17.95 -5.14 -3.77
CA GLY A 157 -19.24 -5.57 -3.20
C GLY A 157 -20.03 -6.52 -4.10
N LEU A 158 -19.78 -6.47 -5.41
CA LEU A 158 -20.32 -7.38 -6.41
C LEU A 158 -19.42 -8.60 -6.68
N ASN A 159 -18.25 -8.69 -6.02
CA ASN A 159 -17.22 -9.69 -6.28
C ASN A 159 -16.71 -9.73 -7.74
N ILE A 160 -16.53 -8.56 -8.38
CA ILE A 160 -15.98 -8.39 -9.74
C ILE A 160 -14.80 -7.42 -9.78
#